data_AF-A0A9D2EH95-F1
#
_entry.id   AF-A0A9D2EH95-F1
#
_cell.length_a   1.000
_cell.length_b   1.000
_cell.length_c   1.000
_cell.angle_alpha   90.00
_cell.angle_beta   90.00
_cell.angle_gamma   90.00
#
_symmetry.space_group_name_H-M   'P 1'
#
loop_
_entity.id
_entity.type
_entity.pdbx_description
1 polymer ?
#
loop_
_entity_poly.entity_id
_entity_poly.type
_entity_poly.pdbx_seq_one_letter_code
_entity_poly.pdbx_strand_id
1 'polypeptide(L)' 'MGPWVLGFLLLTAGPLLAAVYLSFTDFNLLGTPTFIGGENYVRMFTEDPRFYKSLAVTATYVLVSVPL' A
#
# COMPACT_ATOMS: atom_id res chain seq x y z
N MET A 1 -12.27 -16.17 24.23
CA MET A 1 -12.45 -15.36 23.00
C MET A 1 -11.49 -14.16 22.91
N GLY A 2 -11.14 -13.49 24.02
CA GLY A 2 -10.30 -12.27 24.01
C GLY A 2 -8.82 -12.39 23.56
N PRO A 3 -8.06 -13.45 23.89
CA PRO A 3 -6.62 -13.48 23.59
C PRO A 3 -6.31 -13.62 22.09
N TRP A 4 -7.15 -14.38 21.38
CA TRP A 4 -6.92 -14.71 19.97
C TRP A 4 -7.18 -13.51 19.04
N VAL A 5 -8.20 -12.71 19.33
CA VAL A 5 -8.50 -11.48 18.56
C VAL A 5 -7.38 -10.46 18.71
N LEU A 6 -6.81 -10.32 19.91
CA LEU A 6 -5.64 -9.47 20.14
C LEU A 6 -4.41 -9.96 19.36
N GLY A 7 -4.15 -11.26 19.37
CA GLY A 7 -3.08 -11.86 18.56
C GLY A 7 -3.28 -11.63 17.06
N PHE A 8 -4.48 -11.86 16.55
CA PHE A 8 -4.84 -11.62 15.15
C PHE A 8 -4.67 -10.14 14.75
N LEU A 9 -5.15 -9.22 15.60
CA LEU A 9 -5.01 -7.78 15.37
C LEU A 9 -3.55 -7.36 15.38
N LEU A 10 -2.73 -7.80 16.33
CA LEU A 10 -1.31 -7.42 16.38
C LEU A 10 -0.54 -7.99 15.18
N LEU A 11 -0.80 -9.24 14.81
CA LEU A 11 -0.12 -9.88 13.68
C LEU A 11 -0.58 -9.35 12.31
N THR A 12 -1.80 -8.78 12.21
CA THR A 12 -2.31 -8.19 10.97
C THR A 12 -2.04 -6.68 10.92
N ALA A 13 -2.42 -5.97 11.97
CA ALA A 13 -2.29 -4.52 12.07
C ALA A 13 -0.83 -4.10 12.25
N GLY A 14 0.02 -4.89 12.92
CA GLY A 14 1.45 -4.58 13.06
C GLY A 14 2.15 -4.39 11.71
N PRO A 15 2.15 -5.42 10.84
CA PRO A 15 2.69 -5.30 9.48
C PRO A 15 1.98 -4.25 8.62
N LEU A 16 0.66 -4.10 8.78
CA LEU A 16 -0.10 -3.08 8.06
C LEU A 16 0.36 -1.67 8.43
N LEU A 17 0.49 -1.37 9.73
CA LEU A 17 0.97 -0.09 10.22
C LEU A 17 2.43 0.15 9.81
N ALA A 18 3.26 -0.88 9.83
CA ALA A 18 4.64 -0.79 9.33
C ALA A 18 4.67 -0.46 7.83
N ALA A 19 3.85 -1.11 7.01
CA ALA A 19 3.74 -0.82 5.59
C ALA A 19 3.23 0.60 5.33
N VAL A 20 2.24 1.06 6.10
CA VAL A 20 1.76 2.44 6.03
C VAL A 20 2.87 3.41 6.40
N TYR A 21 3.59 3.20 7.51
CA TYR A 21 4.71 4.05 7.91
C TYR A 21 5.81 4.09 6.83
N LEU A 22 6.18 2.92 6.29
CA LEU A 22 7.16 2.82 5.22
C LEU A 22 6.73 3.53 3.95
N SER A 23 5.42 3.60 3.65
CA SER A 23 4.92 4.34 2.48
C SER A 23 5.23 5.84 2.52
N PHE A 24 5.41 6.41 3.73
CA PHE A 24 5.80 7.81 3.94
C PHE A 24 7.32 8.01 4.00
N THR A 25 8.08 6.92 3.85
CA THR A 25 9.54 6.95 3.79
C THR A 25 10.03 6.62 2.38
N ASP A 26 11.13 7.24 1.95
CA ASP A 26 11.90 6.72 0.83
C ASP A 26 12.72 5.54 1.37
N PHE A 27 12.20 4.35 1.13
CA PHE A 27 12.84 3.10 1.49
C PHE A 27 13.33 2.40 0.23
N ASN A 28 14.64 2.46 0.01
CA ASN A 28 15.32 1.57 -0.91
C ASN A 28 15.82 0.37 -0.11
N LEU A 29 15.59 -0.86 -0.56
CA LEU A 29 15.93 -2.11 0.17
C LEU A 29 17.38 -2.20 0.67
N LEU A 30 18.27 -1.37 0.12
CA LEU A 30 19.71 -1.28 0.44
C LEU A 30 20.10 0.03 1.16
N GLY A 31 19.18 0.96 1.37
CA GLY A 31 19.42 2.30 1.93
C GLY A 31 18.75 2.52 3.29
N THR A 32 19.21 3.53 4.03
CA THR A 32 18.53 3.99 5.25
C THR A 32 17.20 4.64 4.89
N PRO A 33 16.07 4.25 5.53
CA PRO A 33 14.78 4.88 5.29
C PRO A 33 14.86 6.36 5.64
N THR A 34 14.50 7.23 4.70
CA THR A 34 14.37 8.67 4.95
C THR A 34 12.90 9.06 4.97
N PHE A 35 12.46 9.80 5.98
CA PHE A 35 11.07 10.24 6.03
C PHE A 35 10.86 11.41 5.07
N ILE A 36 10.14 11.17 3.98
CA ILE A 36 9.83 12.15 2.93
C ILE A 36 8.35 12.59 2.97
N GLY A 37 7.59 12.09 3.95
CA GLY A 37 6.18 12.41 4.10
C GLY A 37 5.36 11.90 2.91
N GLY A 38 4.55 12.78 2.33
CA GLY A 38 3.61 12.41 1.25
C GLY A 38 4.18 12.41 -0.16
N GLU A 39 5.49 12.68 -0.34
CA GLU A 39 6.09 12.89 -1.66
C GLU A 39 5.95 11.67 -2.58
N ASN A 40 6.04 10.45 -2.03
CA ASN A 40 5.78 9.21 -2.77
C ASN A 40 4.39 9.19 -3.43
N TYR A 41 3.37 9.68 -2.73
CA TYR A 41 2.01 9.73 -3.26
C TYR A 41 1.88 10.78 -4.36
N VAL A 42 2.44 11.98 -4.15
CA VAL A 42 2.44 13.03 -5.19
C VAL A 42 3.08 12.49 -6.45
N ARG A 43 4.29 11.93 -6.35
CA ARG A 43 5.01 11.33 -7.47
C ARG A 43 4.20 10.24 -8.18
N MET A 44 3.55 9.36 -7.42
CA MET A 44 2.71 8.30 -7.99
C MET A 44 1.52 8.85 -8.79
N PHE A 45 0.86 9.91 -8.31
CA PHE A 45 -0.31 10.49 -8.96
C PHE A 45 0.01 11.51 -10.07
N THR A 46 1.18 12.14 -10.04
CA THR A 46 1.56 13.20 -11.02
C THR A 46 2.59 12.74 -12.04
N GLU A 47 3.55 11.89 -11.64
CA GLU A 47 4.70 11.55 -12.48
C GLU A 47 4.66 10.13 -13.05
N ASP A 48 3.87 9.20 -12.48
CA ASP A 48 3.77 7.84 -13.03
C ASP A 48 2.52 7.67 -13.92
N PRO A 49 2.62 7.82 -15.25
CA PRO A 49 1.49 7.58 -16.16
C PRO A 49 1.03 6.12 -16.17
N ARG A 50 1.84 5.17 -15.67
CA ARG A 50 1.46 3.76 -15.60
C ARG A 50 0.52 3.49 -14.43
N PHE A 51 0.54 4.34 -13.40
CA PHE A 51 -0.34 4.19 -12.24
C PHE A 51 -1.82 4.17 -12.65
N TYR A 52 -2.25 5.14 -13.46
CA TYR A 52 -3.64 5.17 -13.94
C TYR A 52 -3.95 4.03 -14.90
N LYS A 53 -2.99 3.61 -15.73
CA LYS A 53 -3.17 2.49 -16.65
C LYS A 53 -3.36 1.18 -15.91
N SER A 54 -2.55 0.89 -14.88
CA SER A 54 -2.68 -0.33 -14.08
C SER A 54 -3.97 -0.33 -13.26
N LEU A 55 -4.36 0.83 -12.72
CA LEU A 55 -5.63 1.00 -12.02
C LEU A 55 -6.83 0.70 -12.94
N ALA A 56 -6.83 1.25 -14.16
CA ALA A 56 -7.90 1.02 -15.14
C ALA A 56 -8.02 -0.46 -15.50
N VAL A 57 -6.91 -1.13 -15.82
CA VAL A 57 -6.91 -2.57 -16.16
C VAL A 57 -7.44 -3.40 -14.99
N THR A 58 -6.98 -3.12 -13.76
CA THR A 58 -7.42 -3.85 -12.57
C THR A 58 -8.91 -3.61 -12.29
N ALA A 59 -9.38 -2.37 -12.41
CA ALA A 59 -10.79 -2.03 -12.24
C ALA A 59 -11.67 -2.71 -13.29
N THR A 60 -11.26 -2.69 -14.57
CA THR A 60 -11.95 -3.41 -15.64
C THR A 60 -11.99 -4.90 -15.36
N TYR A 61 -10.88 -5.49 -14.90
CA TYR A 61 -10.83 -6.91 -14.54
C TYR A 61 -11.82 -7.24 -13.41
N VAL A 62 -11.83 -6.47 -12.32
CA VAL A 62 -12.76 -6.69 -11.19
C VAL A 62 -14.22 -6.53 -11.64
N LEU A 63 -14.54 -5.47 -12.39
CA LEU A 63 -15.91 -5.20 -12.84
C LEU A 63 -16.44 -6.23 -13.83
N VAL A 64 -15.56 -6.86 -14.62
CA VAL A 64 -15.96 -7.91 -15.55
C VAL A 64 -15.98 -9.27 -14.85
N SER A 65 -15.01 -9.58 -13.99
CA SER A 65 -14.86 -10.90 -13.39
C SER A 65 -15.77 -11.16 -12.19
N VAL A 66 -16.19 -10.14 -11.43
CA VAL A 66 -17.04 -10.32 -10.24
C VAL A 66 -18.50 -10.64 -10.58
N PRO A 67 -19.14 -9.98 -11.58
CA PRO A 67 -20.54 -10.26 -11.91
C PRO A 67 -20.75 -11.41 -12.92
N LEU A 68 -19.70 -12.00 -13.49
CA LEU A 68 -19.77 -13.14 -14.42
C LEU A 68 -19.82 -14.49 -13.70
#